data_AF-A0A355F1S9-F1
#
_entry.id   AF-A0A355F1S9-F1
#
_cell.length_a   1.000
_cell.length_b   1.000
_cell.length_c   1.000
_cell.angle_alpha   90.00
_cell.angle_beta   90.00
_cell.angle_gamma   90.00
#
_symmetry.space_group_name_H-M   'P 1'
#
loop_
_entity.id
_entity.type
_entity.pdbx_description
1 polymer ?
#
loop_
_entity_poly.entity_id
_entity_poly.type
_entity_poly.pdbx_seq_one_letter_code
_entity_poly.pdbx_strand_id
1 'polypeptide(L)' 'DVRYKGLKPANFEDAISIVAIGRYDETARKFEADKLLVKCPSKYQGAEVKTYS' A
#
# COMPACT_ATOMS: atom_id res chain seq x y z
N ASP A 1 -6.08 11.36 -1.49
CA ASP A 1 -6.47 9.96 -1.22
C ASP A 1 -5.81 9.05 -2.27
N VAL A 2 -5.85 7.73 -2.05
CA VAL A 2 -5.32 6.72 -2.98
C VAL A 2 -6.47 5.90 -3.54
N ARG A 3 -6.49 5.67 -4.86
CA ARG A 3 -7.47 4.82 -5.54
C ARG A 3 -6.78 3.65 -6.21
N TYR A 4 -7.35 2.45 -6.08
CA TYR A 4 -6.86 1.23 -6.71
C TYR A 4 -8.05 0.46 -7.27
N LYS A 5 -8.00 0.12 -8.57
CA LYS A 5 -9.11 -0.55 -9.29
C LYS A 5 -8.92 -2.06 -9.46
N GLY A 6 -7.79 -2.60 -9.00
CA GLY A 6 -7.52 -4.04 -9.07
C GLY A 6 -8.16 -4.82 -7.91
N LEU A 7 -7.98 -6.14 -7.93
CA LEU A 7 -8.41 -7.00 -6.82
C LEU A 7 -7.60 -6.67 -5.57
N LYS A 8 -8.31 -6.48 -4.45
CA LYS A 8 -7.69 -6.30 -3.14
C LYS A 8 -6.82 -7.53 -2.82
N PRO A 9 -5.53 -7.35 -2.44
CA PRO A 9 -4.68 -8.46 -2.02
C PRO A 9 -5.31 -9.27 -0.88
N ALA A 10 -5.14 -10.60 -0.90
CA ALA A 10 -5.75 -11.49 0.09
C ALA A 10 -5.30 -11.19 1.53
N ASN A 11 -4.05 -10.79 1.71
CA ASN A 11 -3.41 -10.48 3.00
C ASN A 11 -3.41 -8.97 3.32
N PHE A 12 -4.32 -8.20 2.72
CA PHE A 12 -4.33 -6.75 2.88
C PHE A 12 -4.63 -6.29 4.30
N GLU A 13 -5.50 -7.01 5.03
CA GLU A 13 -5.85 -6.68 6.42
C GLU A 13 -4.73 -6.98 7.41
N ASP A 14 -3.96 -8.05 7.15
CA ASP A 14 -2.84 -8.46 8.00
C ASP A 14 -1.54 -7.70 7.69
N ALA A 15 -1.60 -6.73 6.78
CA ALA A 15 -0.46 -5.98 6.32
C ALA A 15 -0.02 -4.97 7.39
N ILE A 16 1.28 -4.94 7.69
CA ILE A 16 1.84 -3.85 8.52
C ILE A 16 1.98 -2.54 7.72
N SER A 17 2.03 -2.65 6.40
CA SER A 17 2.21 -1.51 5.50
C SER A 17 1.87 -1.92 4.07
N ILE A 18 1.25 -0.99 3.36
CA ILE A 18 0.93 -1.11 1.94
C ILE A 18 1.76 -0.11 1.17
N VAL A 19 2.41 -0.56 0.10
CA VAL A 19 3.09 0.31 -0.86
C VAL A 19 2.23 0.40 -2.11
N ALA A 20 1.74 1.61 -2.41
CA ALA A 20 1.01 1.90 -3.63
C ALA A 20 1.97 2.42 -4.71
N ILE A 21 1.87 1.86 -5.91
CA ILE A 21 2.67 2.26 -7.07
C ILE A 21 1.71 2.66 -8.18
N GLY A 22 1.90 3.85 -8.73
CA GLY A 22 1.03 4.44 -9.74
C GLY A 22 1.37 5.90 -9.99
N ARG A 23 0.36 6.68 -10.38
CA ARG A 23 0.51 8.09 -10.79
C ARG A 23 -0.44 8.99 -10.02
N TYR A 24 -0.01 10.23 -9.80
CA TYR A 24 -0.91 11.26 -9.27
C TYR A 24 -1.70 11.90 -10.42
N ASP A 25 -3.02 11.88 -10.30
CA ASP A 25 -3.95 12.59 -11.19
C ASP A 25 -4.21 13.98 -10.59
N GLU A 26 -3.68 15.01 -11.24
CA GLU A 26 -3.82 16.39 -10.80
C GLU A 26 -5.26 16.92 -10.93
N THR A 27 -6.02 16.45 -11.92
CA THR A 27 -7.39 16.90 -12.17
C THR A 27 -8.32 16.33 -11.11
N ALA A 28 -8.19 15.03 -10.81
CA ALA A 28 -8.94 14.39 -9.74
C ALA A 28 -8.40 14.72 -8.34
N ARG A 29 -7.14 15.19 -8.25
CA ARG A 29 -6.36 15.41 -7.03
C ARG A 29 -6.19 14.13 -6.20
N LYS A 30 -5.91 13.01 -6.88
CA LYS A 30 -5.83 11.68 -6.28
C LYS A 30 -4.63 10.91 -6.79
N PHE A 31 -4.12 10.00 -5.97
CA PHE A 31 -3.13 9.03 -6.44
C PHE A 31 -3.84 7.78 -6.98
N GLU A 32 -3.77 7.56 -8.28
CA GLU A 32 -4.27 6.36 -8.94
C GLU A 32 -3.16 5.29 -8.93
N ALA A 33 -3.37 4.25 -8.14
CA ALA A 33 -2.47 3.12 -8.01
C ALA A 33 -2.81 2.02 -9.02
N ASP A 34 -1.79 1.51 -9.70
CA ASP A 34 -1.88 0.37 -10.63
C ASP A 34 -1.46 -0.94 -9.96
N LYS A 35 -0.68 -0.85 -8.88
CA LYS A 35 -0.18 -2.01 -8.12
C LYS A 35 -0.10 -1.69 -6.64
N LEU A 36 -0.47 -2.67 -5.83
CA LEU A 36 -0.26 -2.66 -4.38
C LEU A 36 0.71 -3.78 -4.00
N LEU A 37 1.73 -3.44 -3.21
CA LEU A 37 2.61 -4.42 -2.57
C LEU A 37 2.28 -4.46 -1.08
N VAL A 38 2.11 -5.66 -0.56
CA VAL A 38 1.77 -5.90 0.84
C VAL A 38 3.02 -6.33 1.60
N LYS A 39 3.35 -5.63 2.68
CA LYS A 39 4.38 -6.07 3.62
C LYS A 39 3.74 -6.95 4.69
N CYS A 40 4.13 -8.22 4.73
CA CYS A 40 3.70 -9.14 5.77
C CYS A 40 4.53 -8.95 7.05
N PRO A 41 3.92 -9.04 8.25
CA PRO A 41 4.63 -8.94 9.53
C PRO A 41 5.74 -9.99 9.65
N SER A 42 5.48 -11.22 9.21
CA SER A 42 6.40 -12.36 9.36
C SER A 42 7.76 -12.14 8.69
N LYS A 43 7.81 -11.42 7.58
CA LYS A 43 9.07 -11.12 6.87
C LYS A 43 9.94 -10.10 7.62
N TYR A 44 9.33 -9.28 8.48
CA TYR A 44 9.99 -8.19 9.19
C TYR A 44 10.05 -8.40 10.71
N GLN A 45 9.74 -9.61 11.20
CA GLN A 45 9.92 -9.97 12.61
C GLN A 45 11.40 -9.79 13.00
N GLY A 46 11.66 -8.82 13.89
CA GLY A 46 13.01 -8.44 14.34
C GLY A 46 13.59 -7.17 13.69
N ALA A 47 12.94 -6.60 12.68
CA ALA A 47 13.30 -5.30 12.12
C ALA A 47 12.48 -4.19 12.80
N GLU A 48 13.10 -3.02 13.03
CA GLU A 48 12.36 -1.84 13.49
C GLU A 48 11.29 -1.44 12.46
N VAL A 49 10.02 -1.61 12.81
CA VAL A 49 8.90 -1.15 12.00
C VAL A 49 8.82 0.37 12.16
N LYS A 50 9.27 1.11 11.15
CA LYS A 50 9.11 2.57 11.12
C LYS A 50 7.66 2.91 10.80
N THR A 51 6.98 3.54 11.75
CA THR A 51 5.65 4.10 11.55
C THR A 51 5.77 5.46 10.89
N TYR A 52 5.15 5.62 9.71
CA TYR A 52 5.07 6.89 9.02
C TYR A 52 3.68 7.47 9.29
N SER A 53 3.63 8.58 10.03
CA SER A 53 2.43 9.38 10.33
C SER A 53 2.15 10.40 9.24
#